data_AF-A0A483AUG3-F1
#
_entry.id   AF-A0A483AUG3-F1
#
_cell.length_a   1.000
_cell.length_b   1.000
_cell.length_c   1.000
_cell.angle_alpha   90.00
_cell.angle_beta   90.00
_cell.angle_gamma   90.00
#
_symmetry.space_group_name_H-M   'P 1'
#
loop_
_entity.id
_entity.type
_entity.pdbx_description
1 polymer ?
#
loop_
_entity_poly.entity_id
_entity_poly.type
_entity_poly.pdbx_seq_one_letter_code
_entity_poly.pdbx_strand_id
1 'polypeptide(L)'
;MEEQITLTSIGSGLIAIIGLYFFYKRLKNQDKQIQHQGEQISLQIKQRVDERFNSAITLLGSSETSARTGAVYALHELALEEEKYRQQIVQILCSHIRSKTNEVAYQETYTERPSNEIQTTLNLLFKERERGLYTQDFAKVTEFSRADLSRAYLVQANFRGAQCQEANFWFAQCQGANFRDAQCQGASFSFVQCQGANFGHSRCQRASFSFVQCQGVNFGGMECQGASFMHAQCQGAYFGGVECQGTDFGNAQCQGARFNGTQCQGAYAFEKFISQELSSRVGKNTEFIFLQLEGEIDEDIIENIENAKNYLNDFKEIQEIIKDNTGKKTRYGTPEDCITGILENSEQLQSIIEKDWKLSLCFFD
;
A
#
# COMPACT_ATOMS: atom_id res chain seq x y z
N MET A 1 9.67 -75.19 65.92
CA MET A 1 8.46 -74.69 65.24
C MET A 1 8.83 -73.39 64.54
N GLU A 2 9.71 -73.46 63.52
CA GLU A 2 10.27 -72.23 62.92
C GLU A 2 10.82 -72.41 61.48
N GLU A 3 10.51 -73.51 60.79
CA GLU A 3 11.15 -73.85 59.50
C GLU A 3 10.17 -74.03 58.32
N GLN A 4 8.91 -73.64 58.48
CA GLN A 4 7.90 -73.66 57.40
C GLN A 4 7.58 -72.28 56.81
N ILE A 5 8.20 -71.21 57.30
CA ILE A 5 7.90 -69.84 56.85
C ILE A 5 8.65 -69.45 55.55
N THR A 6 9.64 -70.23 55.11
CA THR A 6 10.59 -69.75 54.09
C THR A 6 10.29 -70.20 52.66
N LEU A 7 9.69 -71.36 52.40
CA LEU A 7 9.51 -71.80 51.00
C LEU A 7 8.27 -71.19 50.31
N THR A 8 7.16 -71.06 51.03
CA THR A 8 5.90 -70.52 50.49
C THR A 8 5.90 -69.00 50.36
N SER A 9 6.65 -68.28 51.22
CA SER A 9 6.80 -66.82 51.16
C SER A 9 7.82 -66.37 50.09
N ILE A 10 8.88 -67.16 49.85
CA ILE A 10 9.83 -66.92 48.75
C ILE A 10 9.16 -67.21 47.39
N GLY A 11 8.36 -68.27 47.30
CA GLY A 11 7.62 -68.61 46.07
C GLY A 11 6.58 -67.55 45.68
N SER A 12 5.86 -66.98 46.65
CA SER A 12 4.87 -65.91 46.39
C SER A 12 5.52 -64.59 45.99
N GLY A 13 6.67 -64.24 46.59
CA GLY A 13 7.46 -63.07 46.19
C GLY A 13 7.99 -63.16 44.75
N LEU A 14 8.46 -64.34 44.33
CA LEU A 14 8.90 -64.60 42.95
C LEU A 14 7.76 -64.46 41.94
N ILE A 15 6.57 -64.97 42.26
CA ILE A 15 5.37 -64.82 41.42
C ILE A 15 4.97 -63.35 41.30
N ALA A 16 5.04 -62.57 42.38
CA ALA A 16 4.74 -61.14 42.37
C ALA A 16 5.73 -60.35 41.50
N ILE A 17 7.03 -60.65 41.55
CA ILE A 17 8.06 -60.02 40.71
C ILE A 17 7.85 -60.36 39.24
N ILE A 18 7.55 -61.63 38.92
CA ILE A 18 7.24 -62.07 37.55
C ILE A 18 5.97 -61.35 37.04
N GLY A 19 4.94 -61.24 37.87
CA GLY A 19 3.71 -60.49 37.56
C GLY A 19 3.98 -59.01 37.28
N LEU A 20 4.79 -58.35 38.12
CA LEU A 20 5.25 -56.97 37.93
C LEU A 20 6.06 -56.81 36.63
N TYR A 21 6.93 -57.76 36.31
CA TYR A 21 7.69 -57.75 35.06
C TYR A 21 6.77 -57.86 33.83
N PHE A 22 5.81 -58.79 33.83
CA PHE A 22 4.85 -58.91 32.73
C PHE A 22 3.93 -57.69 32.64
N PHE A 23 3.54 -57.10 33.77
CA PHE A 23 2.75 -55.87 33.82
C PHE A 23 3.55 -54.68 33.25
N TYR A 24 4.81 -54.50 33.65
CA TYR A 24 5.71 -53.49 33.10
C TYR A 24 5.92 -53.69 31.58
N LYS A 25 6.16 -54.94 31.14
CA LYS A 25 6.30 -55.27 29.71
C LYS A 25 5.02 -54.96 28.93
N ARG A 26 3.85 -55.21 29.51
CA ARG A 26 2.54 -54.88 28.93
C ARG A 26 2.38 -53.36 28.80
N LEU A 27 2.70 -52.58 29.83
CA LEU A 27 2.67 -51.11 29.77
C LEU A 27 3.60 -50.57 28.69
N LYS A 28 4.85 -51.03 28.63
CA LYS A 28 5.82 -50.62 27.59
C LYS A 28 5.35 -50.96 26.17
N ASN A 29 4.66 -52.09 26.01
CA ASN A 29 4.07 -52.47 24.72
C ASN A 29 2.84 -51.61 24.37
N GLN A 30 2.03 -51.22 25.36
CA GLN A 30 0.91 -50.29 25.18
C GLN A 30 1.41 -48.90 24.79
N ASP A 31 2.46 -48.38 25.43
CA ASP A 31 3.08 -47.10 25.06
C ASP A 31 3.56 -47.11 23.60
N LYS A 32 4.21 -48.19 23.16
CA LYS A 32 4.61 -48.36 21.76
C LYS A 32 3.42 -48.39 20.80
N GLN A 33 2.32 -49.04 21.17
CA GLN A 33 1.10 -49.05 20.35
C GLN A 33 0.47 -47.67 20.25
N ILE A 34 0.41 -46.91 21.35
CA ILE A 34 -0.11 -45.54 21.36
C ILE A 34 0.75 -44.63 20.49
N GLN A 35 2.09 -44.75 20.58
CA GLN A 35 3.00 -44.00 19.72
C GLN A 35 2.77 -44.31 18.24
N HIS A 36 2.69 -45.59 17.88
CA HIS A 36 2.51 -45.98 16.49
C HIS A 36 1.13 -45.59 15.94
N GLN A 37 0.08 -45.65 16.78
CA GLN A 37 -1.24 -45.10 16.45
C GLN A 37 -1.19 -43.59 16.26
N GLY A 38 -0.48 -42.87 17.12
CA GLY A 38 -0.26 -41.43 16.98
C GLY A 38 0.43 -41.06 15.67
N GLU A 39 1.48 -41.80 15.29
CA GLU A 39 2.16 -41.64 14.00
C GLU A 39 1.20 -41.88 12.82
N GLN A 40 0.40 -42.94 12.85
CA GLN A 40 -0.56 -43.23 11.77
C GLN A 40 -1.64 -42.16 11.64
N ILE A 41 -2.20 -41.67 12.76
CA ILE A 41 -3.17 -40.57 12.75
C ILE A 41 -2.54 -39.31 12.15
N SER A 42 -1.29 -39.00 12.52
CA SER A 42 -0.58 -37.83 11.98
C SER A 42 -0.36 -37.92 10.46
N LEU A 43 -0.05 -39.11 9.94
CA LEU A 43 0.09 -39.36 8.50
C LEU A 43 -1.25 -39.21 7.77
N GLN A 44 -2.34 -39.72 8.35
CA GLN A 44 -3.68 -39.60 7.77
C GLN A 44 -4.18 -38.15 7.71
N ILE A 45 -3.94 -37.36 8.78
CA ILE A 45 -4.26 -35.93 8.79
C ILE A 45 -3.51 -35.22 7.66
N LYS A 46 -2.22 -35.49 7.52
CA LYS A 46 -1.40 -34.89 6.45
C LYS A 46 -1.90 -35.24 5.05
N GLN A 47 -2.23 -36.51 4.79
CA GLN A 47 -2.80 -36.93 3.51
C GLN A 47 -4.11 -36.22 3.19
N ARG A 48 -5.01 -36.07 4.19
CA ARG A 48 -6.28 -35.37 4.01
C ARG A 48 -6.10 -33.89 3.70
N VAL A 49 -5.10 -33.23 4.31
CA VAL A 49 -4.75 -31.83 3.99
C VAL A 49 -4.29 -31.72 2.54
N ASP A 50 -3.39 -32.60 2.11
CA ASP A 50 -2.86 -32.62 0.73
C ASP A 50 -3.98 -32.88 -0.30
N GLU A 51 -4.92 -33.76 0.00
CA GLU A 51 -6.11 -34.03 -0.82
C GLU A 51 -7.03 -32.81 -0.94
N ARG A 52 -7.34 -32.14 0.18
CA ARG A 52 -8.16 -30.91 0.18
C ARG A 52 -7.48 -29.80 -0.63
N PHE A 53 -6.17 -29.64 -0.47
CA PHE A 53 -5.38 -28.66 -1.22
C PHE A 53 -5.47 -28.94 -2.72
N ASN A 54 -5.13 -30.15 -3.18
CA ASN A 54 -5.18 -30.50 -4.60
C ASN A 54 -6.59 -30.39 -5.21
N SER A 55 -7.62 -30.76 -4.44
CA SER A 55 -9.02 -30.63 -4.85
C SER A 55 -9.40 -29.16 -5.05
N ALA A 56 -9.00 -28.29 -4.13
CA ALA A 56 -9.26 -26.86 -4.24
C ALA A 56 -8.54 -26.24 -5.44
N ILE A 57 -7.29 -26.62 -5.71
CA ILE A 57 -6.55 -26.15 -6.90
C ILE A 57 -7.26 -26.58 -8.20
N THR A 58 -7.76 -27.81 -8.27
CA THR A 58 -8.50 -28.30 -9.44
C THR A 58 -9.80 -27.51 -9.65
N LEU A 59 -10.54 -27.24 -8.57
CA LEU A 59 -11.76 -26.45 -8.62
C LEU A 59 -11.50 -24.98 -8.98
N LEU A 60 -10.34 -24.43 -8.60
CA LEU A 60 -9.92 -23.07 -8.97
C LEU A 60 -9.71 -22.93 -10.50
N GLY A 61 -9.33 -24.00 -11.18
CA GLY A 61 -9.23 -24.07 -12.64
C GLY A 61 -10.56 -24.28 -13.38
N SER A 62 -11.69 -24.35 -12.67
CA SER A 62 -13.01 -24.57 -13.28
C SER A 62 -13.49 -23.38 -14.11
N SER A 63 -14.25 -23.64 -15.18
CA SER A 63 -14.99 -22.60 -15.90
C SER A 63 -16.12 -21.97 -15.07
N GLU A 64 -16.64 -22.71 -14.08
CA GLU A 64 -17.75 -22.29 -13.23
C GLU A 64 -17.29 -21.35 -12.11
N THR A 65 -17.81 -20.13 -12.08
CA THR A 65 -17.46 -19.12 -11.06
C THR A 65 -17.81 -19.57 -9.65
N SER A 66 -18.89 -20.34 -9.46
CA SER A 66 -19.28 -20.90 -8.16
C SER A 66 -18.27 -21.93 -7.65
N ALA A 67 -17.78 -22.81 -8.53
CA ALA A 67 -16.74 -23.79 -8.20
C ALA A 67 -15.43 -23.10 -7.80
N ARG A 68 -15.00 -22.09 -8.56
CA ARG A 68 -13.82 -21.29 -8.22
C ARG A 68 -13.98 -20.54 -6.90
N THR A 69 -15.16 -19.98 -6.62
CA THR A 69 -15.44 -19.34 -5.33
C THR A 69 -15.33 -20.33 -4.18
N GLY A 70 -15.89 -21.54 -4.33
CA GLY A 70 -15.74 -22.61 -3.34
C GLY A 70 -14.28 -23.03 -3.13
N ALA A 71 -13.48 -23.09 -4.20
CA ALA A 71 -12.04 -23.34 -4.11
C ALA A 71 -11.31 -22.27 -3.31
N VAL A 72 -11.61 -20.99 -3.54
CA VAL A 72 -11.01 -19.87 -2.81
C VAL A 72 -11.27 -19.98 -1.31
N TYR A 73 -12.52 -20.29 -0.88
CA TYR A 73 -12.81 -20.54 0.53
C TYR A 73 -12.07 -21.76 1.08
N ALA A 74 -12.02 -22.87 0.33
CA ALA A 74 -11.31 -24.07 0.76
C ALA A 74 -9.80 -23.81 0.94
N LEU A 75 -9.19 -23.04 0.04
CA LEU A 75 -7.79 -22.62 0.16
C LEU A 75 -7.60 -21.67 1.36
N HIS A 76 -8.48 -20.69 1.56
CA HIS A 76 -8.41 -19.80 2.71
C HIS A 76 -8.45 -20.56 4.04
N GLU A 77 -9.41 -21.47 4.21
CA GLU A 77 -9.50 -22.30 5.42
C GLU A 77 -8.26 -23.17 5.61
N LEU A 78 -7.73 -23.79 4.54
CA LEU A 78 -6.47 -24.53 4.62
C LEU A 78 -5.29 -23.66 5.05
N ALA A 79 -5.22 -22.42 4.59
CA ALA A 79 -4.17 -21.49 4.98
C ALA A 79 -4.29 -21.06 6.46
N LEU A 80 -5.51 -21.03 7.01
CA LEU A 80 -5.76 -20.78 8.44
C LEU A 80 -5.39 -21.98 9.31
N GLU A 81 -5.75 -23.19 8.87
CA GLU A 81 -5.48 -24.44 9.57
C GLU A 81 -3.98 -24.80 9.55
N GLU A 82 -3.30 -24.59 8.43
CA GLU A 82 -1.96 -25.11 8.17
C GLU A 82 -0.98 -24.00 7.77
N GLU A 83 -0.22 -23.52 8.75
CA GLU A 83 0.77 -22.44 8.57
C GLU A 83 1.75 -22.72 7.43
N LYS A 84 2.14 -23.99 7.26
CA LYS A 84 3.05 -24.44 6.19
C LYS A 84 2.54 -24.12 4.78
N TYR A 85 1.22 -24.15 4.55
CA TYR A 85 0.62 -23.92 3.23
C TYR A 85 0.22 -22.48 2.99
N ARG A 86 0.18 -21.66 4.04
CA ARG A 86 -0.33 -20.29 3.99
C ARG A 86 0.33 -19.43 2.92
N GLN A 87 1.67 -19.44 2.87
CA GLN A 87 2.42 -18.65 1.89
C GLN A 87 2.12 -19.09 0.44
N GLN A 88 2.12 -20.40 0.19
CA GLN A 88 1.87 -20.97 -1.13
C GLN A 88 0.44 -20.66 -1.57
N ILE A 89 -0.51 -20.75 -0.65
CA ILE A 89 -1.91 -20.42 -0.92
C ILE A 89 -2.07 -18.94 -1.27
N VAL A 90 -1.45 -18.02 -0.51
CA VAL A 90 -1.46 -16.59 -0.84
C VAL A 90 -0.89 -16.36 -2.25
N GLN A 91 0.24 -16.98 -2.59
CA GLN A 91 0.85 -16.86 -3.92
C GLN A 91 -0.07 -17.39 -5.02
N ILE A 92 -0.73 -18.53 -4.80
CA ILE A 92 -1.69 -19.12 -5.75
C ILE A 92 -2.88 -18.18 -5.95
N LEU A 93 -3.45 -17.64 -4.88
CA LEU A 93 -4.58 -16.72 -4.96
C LEU A 93 -4.19 -15.39 -5.65
N CYS A 94 -3.00 -14.86 -5.39
CA CYS A 94 -2.48 -13.69 -6.11
C CYS A 94 -2.25 -14.00 -7.60
N SER A 95 -1.66 -15.17 -7.91
CA SER A 95 -1.47 -15.63 -9.29
C SER A 95 -2.80 -15.84 -10.01
N HIS A 96 -3.80 -16.35 -9.30
CA HIS A 96 -5.15 -16.57 -9.82
C HIS A 96 -5.82 -15.24 -10.20
N ILE A 97 -5.74 -14.23 -9.32
CA ILE A 97 -6.20 -12.88 -9.65
C ILE A 97 -5.49 -12.36 -10.90
N ARG A 98 -4.15 -12.34 -10.90
CA ARG A 98 -3.36 -11.86 -12.06
C ARG A 98 -3.69 -12.58 -13.35
N SER A 99 -3.79 -13.90 -13.31
CA SER A 99 -4.09 -14.70 -14.51
C SER A 99 -5.49 -14.39 -15.00
N LYS A 100 -6.48 -14.38 -14.11
CA LYS A 100 -7.88 -14.30 -14.50
C LYS A 100 -8.29 -12.91 -14.96
N THR A 101 -7.84 -11.86 -14.27
CA THR A 101 -8.23 -10.48 -14.59
C THR A 101 -7.58 -9.96 -15.87
N ASN A 102 -6.49 -10.58 -16.31
CA ASN A 102 -5.80 -10.24 -17.56
C ASN A 102 -6.29 -11.05 -18.78
N GLU A 103 -7.27 -11.95 -18.61
CA GLU A 103 -7.92 -12.60 -19.75
C GLU A 103 -8.80 -11.60 -20.50
N VAL A 104 -8.66 -11.53 -21.83
CA VAL A 104 -9.49 -10.66 -22.69
C VAL A 104 -10.98 -10.91 -22.46
N ALA A 105 -11.39 -12.18 -22.43
CA ALA A 105 -12.79 -12.55 -22.18
C ALA A 105 -13.29 -12.11 -20.79
N TYR A 106 -12.40 -12.07 -19.78
CA TYR A 106 -12.75 -11.54 -18.47
C TYR A 106 -13.00 -10.04 -18.52
N GLN A 107 -12.08 -9.28 -19.14
CA GLN A 107 -12.18 -7.82 -19.25
C GLN A 107 -13.40 -7.39 -20.07
N GLU A 108 -13.75 -8.14 -21.12
CA GLU A 108 -14.97 -7.90 -21.91
C GLU A 108 -16.26 -8.18 -21.11
N THR A 109 -16.22 -9.16 -20.20
CA THR A 109 -17.40 -9.56 -19.40
C THR A 109 -17.59 -8.69 -18.16
N TYR A 110 -16.50 -8.34 -17.46
CA TYR A 110 -16.51 -7.69 -16.15
C TYR A 110 -16.06 -6.23 -16.22
N THR A 111 -16.79 -5.43 -16.99
CA THR A 111 -16.45 -4.01 -17.25
C THR A 111 -16.83 -3.05 -16.13
N GLU A 112 -17.82 -3.40 -15.29
CA GLU A 112 -18.35 -2.52 -14.24
C GLU A 112 -17.87 -2.87 -12.83
N ARG A 113 -17.55 -4.14 -12.58
CA ARG A 113 -17.04 -4.64 -11.30
C ARG A 113 -16.36 -5.99 -11.51
N PRO A 114 -15.40 -6.38 -10.66
CA PRO A 114 -14.83 -7.72 -10.68
C PRO A 114 -15.89 -8.80 -10.48
N SER A 115 -15.61 -10.00 -10.98
CA SER A 115 -16.39 -11.21 -10.68
C SER A 115 -16.46 -11.44 -9.16
N ASN A 116 -17.54 -12.10 -8.70
CA ASN A 116 -17.72 -12.44 -7.29
C ASN A 116 -16.53 -13.23 -6.73
N GLU A 117 -15.94 -14.09 -7.54
CA GLU A 117 -14.80 -14.92 -7.19
C GLU A 117 -13.52 -14.08 -6.97
N ILE A 118 -13.23 -13.12 -7.86
CA ILE A 118 -12.10 -12.21 -7.69
C ILE A 118 -12.32 -11.31 -6.48
N GLN A 119 -13.52 -10.74 -6.33
CA GLN A 119 -13.84 -9.90 -5.18
C GLN A 119 -13.79 -10.68 -3.85
N THR A 120 -14.20 -11.94 -3.84
CA THR A 120 -14.08 -12.83 -2.67
C THR A 120 -12.62 -13.09 -2.33
N THR A 121 -11.81 -13.41 -3.35
CA THR A 121 -10.37 -13.62 -3.17
C THR A 121 -9.70 -12.39 -2.57
N LEU A 122 -10.01 -11.19 -3.08
CA LEU A 122 -9.50 -9.92 -2.55
C LEU A 122 -9.93 -9.68 -1.10
N ASN A 123 -11.18 -9.98 -0.75
CA ASN A 123 -11.69 -9.78 0.61
C ASN A 123 -10.97 -10.69 1.62
N LEU A 124 -10.80 -11.97 1.30
CA LEU A 124 -10.17 -12.98 2.18
C LEU A 124 -8.67 -12.73 2.33
N LEU A 125 -8.01 -12.25 1.28
CA LEU A 125 -6.62 -11.82 1.35
C LEU A 125 -6.46 -10.58 2.24
N PHE A 126 -7.27 -9.53 2.05
CA PHE A 126 -6.90 -8.18 2.49
C PHE A 126 -7.77 -7.49 3.53
N LYS A 127 -8.99 -7.98 3.82
CA LYS A 127 -9.92 -7.23 4.70
C LYS A 127 -10.16 -7.84 6.07
N GLU A 128 -9.93 -9.13 6.26
CA GLU A 128 -10.30 -9.78 7.52
C GLU A 128 -9.32 -9.41 8.65
N ARG A 129 -9.74 -8.53 9.58
CA ARG A 129 -8.90 -8.02 10.68
C ARG A 129 -8.51 -9.07 11.72
N GLU A 130 -9.20 -10.21 11.80
CA GLU A 130 -8.91 -11.29 12.77
C GLU A 130 -8.50 -12.62 12.11
N ARG A 131 -8.74 -12.80 10.80
CA ARG A 131 -8.50 -14.03 10.04
C ARG A 131 -7.98 -13.81 8.61
N GLY A 132 -7.62 -12.58 8.24
CA GLY A 132 -7.02 -12.31 6.94
C GLY A 132 -5.65 -12.96 6.85
N LEU A 133 -5.33 -13.55 5.70
CA LEU A 133 -4.01 -14.14 5.48
C LEU A 133 -2.89 -13.08 5.51
N TYR A 134 -3.26 -11.81 5.37
CA TYR A 134 -2.35 -10.66 5.36
C TYR A 134 -2.06 -10.12 6.77
N THR A 135 -1.22 -10.84 7.51
CA THR A 135 -0.53 -10.31 8.69
C THR A 135 0.84 -9.75 8.27
N GLN A 136 1.48 -8.91 9.12
CA GLN A 136 2.68 -8.10 8.76
C GLN A 136 3.85 -8.87 8.14
N ASP A 137 3.89 -10.20 8.26
CA ASP A 137 4.94 -11.06 7.70
C ASP A 137 4.74 -11.44 6.21
N PHE A 138 3.53 -11.29 5.66
CA PHE A 138 3.21 -11.77 4.30
C PHE A 138 3.29 -10.71 3.19
N ALA A 139 3.55 -9.46 3.55
CA ALA A 139 3.70 -8.34 2.61
C ALA A 139 4.60 -8.66 1.40
N LYS A 140 5.72 -9.34 1.65
CA LYS A 140 6.73 -9.66 0.64
C LYS A 140 6.30 -10.74 -0.37
N VAL A 141 5.32 -11.57 -0.03
CA VAL A 141 4.88 -12.69 -0.90
C VAL A 141 3.61 -12.36 -1.67
N THR A 142 3.03 -11.19 -1.40
CA THR A 142 1.82 -10.70 -2.02
C THR A 142 2.17 -9.94 -3.29
N GLU A 143 2.16 -10.67 -4.41
CA GLU A 143 2.54 -10.18 -5.73
C GLU A 143 1.33 -9.98 -6.66
N PHE A 144 0.98 -8.71 -6.84
CA PHE A 144 -0.07 -8.19 -7.71
C PHE A 144 0.47 -7.38 -8.89
N SER A 145 1.75 -7.56 -9.23
CA SER A 145 2.34 -6.88 -10.38
C SER A 145 1.52 -7.16 -11.64
N ARG A 146 1.10 -6.09 -12.33
CA ARG A 146 0.22 -6.14 -13.52
C ARG A 146 -1.14 -6.79 -13.29
N ALA A 147 -1.62 -6.90 -12.05
CA ALA A 147 -3.00 -7.32 -11.79
C ALA A 147 -3.97 -6.24 -12.26
N ASP A 148 -5.11 -6.65 -12.79
CA ASP A 148 -6.22 -5.74 -13.06
C ASP A 148 -7.21 -5.80 -11.89
N LEU A 149 -7.11 -4.80 -11.02
CA LEU A 149 -7.93 -4.57 -9.84
C LEU A 149 -8.90 -3.41 -10.08
N SER A 150 -9.16 -3.06 -11.34
CA SER A 150 -10.06 -1.97 -11.67
C SER A 150 -11.45 -2.21 -11.09
N ARG A 151 -12.04 -1.14 -10.56
CA ARG A 151 -13.39 -1.12 -9.96
C ARG A 151 -13.56 -2.07 -8.77
N ALA A 152 -12.48 -2.60 -8.22
CA ALA A 152 -12.53 -3.47 -7.06
C ALA A 152 -12.98 -2.72 -5.80
N TYR A 153 -13.75 -3.41 -4.96
CA TYR A 153 -14.10 -2.93 -3.64
C TYR A 153 -12.98 -3.28 -2.67
N LEU A 154 -12.14 -2.32 -2.30
CA LEU A 154 -10.92 -2.44 -1.49
C LEU A 154 -10.95 -1.55 -0.24
N VAL A 155 -12.14 -1.13 0.20
CA VAL A 155 -12.32 -0.33 1.42
C VAL A 155 -11.67 -1.02 2.61
N GLN A 156 -10.79 -0.31 3.30
CA GLN A 156 -9.99 -0.78 4.44
C GLN A 156 -9.10 -2.01 4.15
N ALA A 157 -8.82 -2.31 2.88
CA ALA A 157 -7.91 -3.39 2.51
C ALA A 157 -6.49 -3.09 2.97
N ASN A 158 -5.77 -4.12 3.42
CA ASN A 158 -4.39 -4.01 3.85
C ASN A 158 -3.41 -4.46 2.75
N PHE A 159 -2.85 -3.51 2.01
CA PHE A 159 -1.79 -3.70 1.01
C PHE A 159 -0.39 -3.38 1.55
N ARG A 160 -0.19 -3.35 2.88
CA ARG A 160 1.06 -2.88 3.47
C ARG A 160 2.26 -3.69 3.00
N GLY A 161 3.13 -3.10 2.19
CA GLY A 161 4.32 -3.75 1.63
C GLY A 161 4.05 -4.71 0.47
N ALA A 162 2.83 -4.72 -0.07
CA ALA A 162 2.48 -5.51 -1.26
C ALA A 162 3.27 -5.05 -2.50
N GLN A 163 3.49 -5.99 -3.43
CA GLN A 163 4.07 -5.71 -4.74
C GLN A 163 2.94 -5.49 -5.74
N CYS A 164 2.72 -4.24 -6.15
CA CYS A 164 1.64 -3.79 -7.01
C CYS A 164 2.18 -3.02 -8.23
N GLN A 165 3.39 -3.33 -8.69
CA GLN A 165 4.02 -2.67 -9.83
C GLN A 165 3.16 -2.83 -11.08
N GLU A 166 2.91 -1.73 -11.79
CA GLU A 166 2.08 -1.70 -13.00
C GLU A 166 0.65 -2.27 -12.77
N ALA A 167 0.19 -2.40 -11.53
CA ALA A 167 -1.17 -2.86 -11.24
C ALA A 167 -2.19 -1.77 -11.62
N ASN A 168 -3.35 -2.21 -12.12
CA ASN A 168 -4.43 -1.32 -12.49
C ASN A 168 -5.47 -1.25 -11.36
N PHE A 169 -5.56 -0.13 -10.65
CA PHE A 169 -6.61 0.17 -9.67
C PHE A 169 -7.69 1.10 -10.23
N TRP A 170 -7.78 1.31 -11.55
CA TRP A 170 -8.70 2.28 -12.17
C TRP A 170 -10.13 2.16 -11.61
N PHE A 171 -10.71 3.27 -11.12
CA PHE A 171 -12.03 3.31 -10.44
C PHE A 171 -12.20 2.44 -9.18
N ALA A 172 -11.14 1.89 -8.60
CA ALA A 172 -11.25 1.09 -7.37
C ALA A 172 -11.67 1.95 -6.16
N GLN A 173 -12.36 1.32 -5.21
CA GLN A 173 -12.77 1.92 -3.94
C GLN A 173 -11.80 1.50 -2.84
N CYS A 174 -10.84 2.37 -2.50
CA CYS A 174 -9.74 2.13 -1.58
C CYS A 174 -9.82 2.99 -0.30
N GLN A 175 -11.01 3.45 0.09
CA GLN A 175 -11.18 4.31 1.26
C GLN A 175 -10.64 3.64 2.53
N GLY A 176 -9.77 4.33 3.25
CA GLY A 176 -9.10 3.80 4.44
C GLY A 176 -8.18 2.60 4.20
N ALA A 177 -7.85 2.27 2.95
CA ALA A 177 -6.91 1.19 2.63
C ALA A 177 -5.48 1.54 3.10
N ASN A 178 -4.70 0.52 3.41
CA ASN A 178 -3.32 0.68 3.87
C ASN A 178 -2.34 0.21 2.81
N PHE A 179 -1.76 1.14 2.05
CA PHE A 179 -0.67 0.94 1.08
C PHE A 179 0.70 1.30 1.65
N ARG A 180 0.85 1.44 2.97
CA ARG A 180 2.13 1.79 3.59
C ARG A 180 3.22 0.82 3.14
N ASP A 181 4.41 1.31 2.81
CA ASP A 181 5.56 0.50 2.37
C ASP A 181 5.33 -0.29 1.04
N ALA A 182 4.19 -0.13 0.36
CA ALA A 182 3.85 -0.88 -0.87
C ALA A 182 4.69 -0.44 -2.08
N GLN A 183 4.90 -1.36 -3.03
CA GLN A 183 5.62 -1.11 -4.28
C GLN A 183 4.62 -0.96 -5.43
N CYS A 184 4.30 0.28 -5.79
CA CYS A 184 3.28 0.65 -6.76
C CYS A 184 3.86 1.39 -7.97
N GLN A 185 5.12 1.14 -8.34
CA GLN A 185 5.76 1.81 -9.47
C GLN A 185 4.98 1.56 -10.76
N GLY A 186 4.66 2.64 -11.49
CA GLY A 186 3.87 2.56 -12.73
C GLY A 186 2.42 2.12 -12.54
N ALA A 187 1.92 1.96 -11.32
CA ALA A 187 0.53 1.57 -11.08
C ALA A 187 -0.45 2.68 -11.50
N SER A 188 -1.66 2.29 -11.89
CA SER A 188 -2.74 3.22 -12.22
C SER A 188 -3.72 3.32 -11.05
N PHE A 189 -3.72 4.43 -10.34
CA PHE A 189 -4.74 4.86 -9.37
C PHE A 189 -5.69 5.92 -9.95
N SER A 190 -5.81 5.98 -11.28
CA SER A 190 -6.67 6.97 -11.94
C SER A 190 -8.13 6.78 -11.50
N PHE A 191 -8.82 7.86 -11.15
CA PHE A 191 -10.21 7.85 -10.66
C PHE A 191 -10.47 7.00 -9.39
N VAL A 192 -9.43 6.62 -8.64
CA VAL A 192 -9.58 5.87 -7.39
C VAL A 192 -10.21 6.74 -6.31
N GLN A 193 -11.04 6.12 -5.47
CA GLN A 193 -11.50 6.74 -4.22
C GLN A 193 -10.67 6.21 -3.06
N CYS A 194 -9.72 7.00 -2.55
CA CYS A 194 -8.80 6.56 -1.49
C CYS A 194 -8.82 7.47 -0.26
N GLN A 195 -9.94 8.14 0.03
CA GLN A 195 -10.04 9.03 1.19
C GLN A 195 -9.61 8.33 2.49
N GLY A 196 -8.77 8.99 3.27
CA GLY A 196 -8.22 8.47 4.52
C GLY A 196 -7.31 7.25 4.38
N ALA A 197 -6.90 6.85 3.16
CA ALA A 197 -5.92 5.80 2.94
C ALA A 197 -4.52 6.22 3.45
N ASN A 198 -3.64 5.23 3.56
CA ASN A 198 -2.25 5.41 3.97
C ASN A 198 -1.29 4.89 2.90
N PHE A 199 -0.59 5.79 2.22
CA PHE A 199 0.48 5.56 1.24
C PHE A 199 1.87 5.91 1.83
N GLY A 200 2.01 5.96 3.15
CA GLY A 200 3.27 6.35 3.77
C GLY A 200 4.42 5.43 3.37
N HIS A 201 5.55 6.00 2.94
CA HIS A 201 6.72 5.26 2.43
C HIS A 201 6.44 4.28 1.29
N SER A 202 5.32 4.42 0.57
CA SER A 202 5.10 3.63 -0.63
C SER A 202 5.97 4.13 -1.78
N ARG A 203 6.28 3.23 -2.70
CA ARG A 203 7.02 3.53 -3.93
C ARG A 203 6.07 3.65 -5.11
N CYS A 204 5.77 4.86 -5.51
CA CYS A 204 4.78 5.19 -6.52
C CYS A 204 5.39 5.96 -7.70
N GLN A 205 6.67 5.74 -8.00
CA GLN A 205 7.33 6.38 -9.14
C GLN A 205 6.58 6.07 -10.44
N ARG A 206 6.36 7.11 -11.25
CA ARG A 206 5.62 7.05 -12.52
C ARG A 206 4.20 6.47 -12.40
N ALA A 207 3.64 6.39 -11.20
CA ALA A 207 2.25 6.00 -11.02
C ALA A 207 1.31 7.12 -11.48
N SER A 208 0.10 6.75 -11.89
CA SER A 208 -0.94 7.73 -12.19
C SER A 208 -1.95 7.82 -11.05
N PHE A 209 -2.06 8.98 -10.44
CA PHE A 209 -3.08 9.41 -9.50
C PHE A 209 -4.03 10.45 -10.14
N SER A 210 -4.16 10.46 -11.46
CA SER A 210 -5.01 11.45 -12.13
C SER A 210 -6.48 11.28 -11.71
N PHE A 211 -7.16 12.39 -11.40
CA PHE A 211 -8.55 12.42 -10.93
C PHE A 211 -8.81 11.62 -9.63
N VAL A 212 -7.77 11.27 -8.87
CA VAL A 212 -7.94 10.51 -7.62
C VAL A 212 -8.64 11.34 -6.55
N GLN A 213 -9.46 10.71 -5.73
CA GLN A 213 -10.04 11.33 -4.53
C GLN A 213 -9.21 10.95 -3.30
N CYS A 214 -8.23 11.80 -2.97
CA CYS A 214 -7.17 11.60 -1.97
C CYS A 214 -7.34 12.47 -0.73
N GLN A 215 -8.56 12.89 -0.37
CA GLN A 215 -8.76 13.77 0.78
C GLN A 215 -8.31 13.11 2.09
N GLY A 216 -7.55 13.86 2.89
CA GLY A 216 -7.02 13.40 4.17
C GLY A 216 -6.06 12.20 4.08
N VAL A 217 -5.56 11.86 2.89
CA VAL A 217 -4.64 10.73 2.71
C VAL A 217 -3.28 11.03 3.32
N ASN A 218 -2.65 10.01 3.91
CA ASN A 218 -1.27 10.08 4.36
C ASN A 218 -0.33 9.58 3.24
N PHE A 219 0.37 10.49 2.57
CA PHE A 219 1.45 10.21 1.61
C PHE A 219 2.85 10.34 2.23
N GLY A 220 2.98 10.47 3.55
CA GLY A 220 4.24 10.81 4.21
C GLY A 220 5.42 9.92 3.83
N GLY A 221 6.50 10.50 3.32
CA GLY A 221 7.68 9.77 2.86
C GLY A 221 7.48 8.94 1.59
N MET A 222 6.37 9.11 0.86
CA MET A 222 6.15 8.43 -0.42
C MET A 222 7.19 8.86 -1.46
N GLU A 223 7.65 7.91 -2.26
CA GLU A 223 8.49 8.15 -3.44
C GLU A 223 7.57 8.22 -4.68
N CYS A 224 7.29 9.41 -5.23
CA CYS A 224 6.36 9.59 -6.36
C CYS A 224 6.97 10.33 -7.55
N GLN A 225 8.28 10.18 -7.77
CA GLN A 225 8.96 10.82 -8.88
C GLN A 225 8.34 10.48 -10.24
N GLY A 226 8.06 11.49 -11.04
CA GLY A 226 7.42 11.37 -12.36
C GLY A 226 5.97 10.86 -12.31
N ALA A 227 5.33 10.82 -11.15
CA ALA A 227 3.91 10.48 -11.03
C ALA A 227 3.01 11.61 -11.55
N SER A 228 1.74 11.31 -11.84
CA SER A 228 0.74 12.34 -12.17
C SER A 228 -0.36 12.38 -11.12
N PHE A 229 -0.55 13.53 -10.50
CA PHE A 229 -1.67 13.91 -9.64
C PHE A 229 -2.62 14.90 -10.36
N MET A 230 -2.64 14.90 -11.70
CA MET A 230 -3.52 15.80 -12.46
C MET A 230 -4.97 15.69 -12.00
N HIS A 231 -5.63 16.82 -11.73
CA HIS A 231 -7.01 16.88 -11.24
C HIS A 231 -7.30 16.11 -9.93
N ALA A 232 -6.27 15.73 -9.18
CA ALA A 232 -6.43 15.02 -7.90
C ALA A 232 -7.11 15.89 -6.84
N GLN A 233 -7.90 15.29 -5.96
CA GLN A 233 -8.56 15.97 -4.83
C GLN A 233 -7.85 15.62 -3.52
N CYS A 234 -6.74 16.30 -3.22
CA CYS A 234 -5.86 16.01 -2.09
C CYS A 234 -6.04 16.99 -0.93
N GLN A 235 -7.25 17.51 -0.71
CA GLN A 235 -7.51 18.42 0.41
C GLN A 235 -7.20 17.75 1.76
N GLY A 236 -6.47 18.45 2.62
CA GLY A 236 -6.05 17.94 3.93
C GLY A 236 -5.07 16.76 3.90
N ALA A 237 -4.55 16.38 2.73
CA ALA A 237 -3.59 15.28 2.62
C ALA A 237 -2.22 15.63 3.24
N TYR A 238 -1.50 14.63 3.74
CA TYR A 238 -0.17 14.78 4.30
C TYR A 238 0.88 14.28 3.32
N PHE A 239 1.70 15.19 2.78
CA PHE A 239 2.82 14.92 1.89
C PHE A 239 4.18 15.07 2.61
N GLY A 240 4.25 15.13 3.94
CA GLY A 240 5.53 15.42 4.59
C GLY A 240 6.63 14.40 4.26
N GLY A 241 7.80 14.89 3.83
CA GLY A 241 8.93 14.05 3.42
C GLY A 241 8.79 13.35 2.07
N VAL A 242 7.79 13.68 1.25
CA VAL A 242 7.59 13.07 -0.07
C VAL A 242 8.68 13.47 -1.07
N GLU A 243 9.09 12.51 -1.90
CA GLU A 243 9.99 12.73 -3.05
C GLU A 243 9.15 12.80 -4.34
N CYS A 244 8.91 14.02 -4.83
CA CYS A 244 7.94 14.38 -5.87
C CYS A 244 8.62 15.00 -7.10
N GLN A 245 9.86 14.60 -7.41
CA GLN A 245 10.58 15.17 -8.54
C GLN A 245 9.91 14.83 -9.88
N GLY A 246 9.67 15.85 -10.71
CA GLY A 246 8.98 15.66 -11.99
C GLY A 246 7.51 15.26 -11.88
N THR A 247 6.91 15.34 -10.68
CA THR A 247 5.50 14.99 -10.48
C THR A 247 4.59 16.07 -11.05
N ASP A 248 3.53 15.68 -11.76
CA ASP A 248 2.56 16.61 -12.35
C ASP A 248 1.33 16.78 -11.43
N PHE A 249 1.15 17.97 -10.87
CA PHE A 249 0.00 18.35 -10.04
C PHE A 249 -1.00 19.26 -10.77
N GLY A 250 -1.00 19.29 -12.11
CA GLY A 250 -1.88 20.12 -12.93
C GLY A 250 -3.34 20.02 -12.48
N ASN A 251 -3.98 21.16 -12.18
CA ASN A 251 -5.37 21.23 -11.71
C ASN A 251 -5.71 20.45 -10.41
N ALA A 252 -4.72 20.01 -9.63
CA ALA A 252 -4.95 19.36 -8.35
C ALA A 252 -5.54 20.32 -7.29
N GLN A 253 -6.36 19.77 -6.40
CA GLN A 253 -7.01 20.48 -5.30
C GLN A 253 -6.36 20.12 -3.97
N CYS A 254 -5.38 20.91 -3.53
CA CYS A 254 -4.55 20.61 -2.35
C CYS A 254 -4.83 21.53 -1.14
N GLN A 255 -6.05 22.07 -1.00
CA GLN A 255 -6.41 22.95 0.12
C GLN A 255 -6.13 22.28 1.48
N GLY A 256 -5.33 22.93 2.33
CA GLY A 256 -5.00 22.42 3.67
C GLY A 256 -4.09 21.20 3.69
N ALA A 257 -3.51 20.80 2.55
CA ALA A 257 -2.50 19.75 2.50
C ALA A 257 -1.17 20.22 3.13
N ARG A 258 -0.41 19.27 3.69
CA ARG A 258 0.85 19.55 4.41
C ARG A 258 2.05 19.00 3.64
N PHE A 259 2.99 19.85 3.26
CA PHE A 259 4.17 19.52 2.44
C PHE A 259 5.50 19.69 3.19
N ASN A 260 5.52 19.48 4.51
CA ASN A 260 6.73 19.68 5.31
C ASN A 260 7.87 18.74 4.88
N GLY A 261 9.01 19.29 4.46
CA GLY A 261 10.18 18.50 4.06
C GLY A 261 10.03 17.74 2.73
N THR A 262 9.11 18.14 1.86
CA THR A 262 8.95 17.57 0.52
C THR A 262 10.04 18.00 -0.45
N GLN A 263 10.43 17.10 -1.34
CA GLN A 263 11.41 17.36 -2.40
C GLN A 263 10.73 17.30 -3.77
N CYS A 264 10.26 18.44 -4.29
CA CYS A 264 9.47 18.50 -5.54
C CYS A 264 10.22 19.20 -6.70
N GLN A 265 11.52 18.93 -6.89
CA GLN A 265 12.26 19.53 -8.01
C GLN A 265 11.62 19.17 -9.37
N GLY A 266 11.35 20.15 -10.23
CA GLY A 266 10.74 19.93 -11.55
C GLY A 266 9.27 19.48 -11.52
N ALA A 267 8.57 19.62 -10.39
CA ALA A 267 7.13 19.33 -10.35
C ALA A 267 6.33 20.40 -11.12
N TYR A 268 5.39 19.96 -11.96
CA TYR A 268 4.54 20.84 -12.77
C TYR A 268 3.25 21.16 -12.04
N ALA A 269 2.90 22.44 -11.89
CA ALA A 269 1.68 22.87 -11.20
C ALA A 269 1.07 24.12 -11.85
N PHE A 270 0.40 24.00 -12.99
CA PHE A 270 0.00 25.19 -13.78
C PHE A 270 -1.44 25.10 -14.31
N GLU A 271 -2.31 25.90 -13.67
CA GLU A 271 -3.53 26.55 -14.20
C GLU A 271 -4.36 27.13 -13.04
N LYS A 272 -4.43 26.43 -11.90
CA LYS A 272 -5.35 26.76 -10.79
C LYS A 272 -4.71 27.10 -9.45
N PHE A 273 -3.39 27.20 -9.43
CA PHE A 273 -2.68 27.87 -8.32
C PHE A 273 -2.76 29.40 -8.44
N ILE A 274 -2.98 29.92 -9.65
CA ILE A 274 -2.85 31.35 -10.00
C ILE A 274 -4.17 32.13 -9.81
N SER A 275 -5.34 31.48 -9.93
CA SER A 275 -6.63 32.18 -9.99
C SER A 275 -7.43 32.30 -8.68
N GLN A 276 -6.90 31.79 -7.55
CA GLN A 276 -7.50 31.99 -6.23
C GLN A 276 -6.40 32.20 -5.18
N GLU A 277 -6.52 33.29 -4.44
CA GLU A 277 -5.66 33.77 -3.35
C GLU A 277 -4.85 32.66 -2.65
N LEU A 278 -3.51 32.73 -2.71
CA LEU A 278 -2.58 31.78 -2.07
C LEU A 278 -2.89 31.60 -0.56
N SER A 279 -3.37 32.67 0.07
CA SER A 279 -3.89 32.80 1.44
C SER A 279 -5.06 31.86 1.76
N SER A 280 -5.87 31.46 0.77
CA SER A 280 -7.05 30.62 0.97
C SER A 280 -6.75 29.11 1.03
N ARG A 281 -5.51 28.69 0.69
CA ARG A 281 -5.18 27.27 0.44
C ARG A 281 -3.98 26.74 1.22
N VAL A 282 -3.15 27.63 1.74
CA VAL A 282 -2.05 27.35 2.66
C VAL A 282 -2.51 27.71 4.07
N GLY A 283 -2.66 26.74 4.96
CA GLY A 283 -3.14 27.00 6.32
C GLY A 283 -2.15 27.89 7.10
N LYS A 284 -2.63 28.58 8.14
CA LYS A 284 -1.82 29.45 9.03
C LYS A 284 -0.54 28.83 9.62
N ASN A 285 -0.41 27.51 9.51
CA ASN A 285 0.67 26.71 10.07
C ASN A 285 1.44 25.91 9.01
N THR A 286 1.36 26.27 7.73
CA THR A 286 2.22 25.67 6.71
C THR A 286 3.62 26.28 6.82
N GLU A 287 4.55 25.55 7.42
CA GLU A 287 5.97 25.91 7.42
C GLU A 287 6.60 25.45 6.10
N PHE A 288 7.00 26.42 5.26
CA PHE A 288 7.85 26.16 4.10
C PHE A 288 9.29 26.15 4.56
N ILE A 289 9.80 25.00 5.03
CA ILE A 289 11.16 24.93 5.57
C ILE A 289 12.18 24.84 4.42
N PHE A 290 11.80 24.27 3.27
CA PHE A 290 12.57 24.29 2.01
C PHE A 290 11.60 24.09 0.83
N LEU A 291 11.47 25.08 -0.04
CA LEU A 291 10.75 24.94 -1.31
C LEU A 291 11.74 25.27 -2.44
N GLN A 292 12.43 24.26 -2.95
CA GLN A 292 13.31 24.42 -4.11
C GLN A 292 12.44 24.31 -5.37
N LEU A 293 11.94 25.46 -5.83
CA LEU A 293 11.32 25.58 -7.15
C LEU A 293 12.45 25.67 -8.17
N GLU A 294 12.68 24.58 -8.89
CA GLU A 294 13.49 24.54 -10.11
C GLU A 294 12.62 23.93 -11.21
N GLY A 295 12.15 24.75 -12.14
CA GLY A 295 11.20 24.41 -13.19
C GLY A 295 10.63 25.66 -13.87
N GLU A 296 9.80 25.48 -14.90
CA GLU A 296 9.20 26.57 -15.69
C GLU A 296 8.61 27.68 -14.83
N ILE A 297 9.12 28.89 -15.02
CA ILE A 297 8.49 30.12 -14.58
C ILE A 297 7.75 30.67 -15.80
N ASP A 298 6.42 30.52 -15.79
CA ASP A 298 5.49 31.04 -16.80
C ASP A 298 5.72 32.56 -17.03
N GLU A 299 5.50 33.06 -18.25
CA GLU A 299 5.52 34.49 -18.59
C GLU A 299 4.56 35.28 -17.69
N ASP A 300 3.45 34.67 -17.27
CA ASP A 300 2.50 35.23 -16.31
C ASP A 300 3.11 35.36 -14.90
N ILE A 301 4.05 34.49 -14.50
CA ILE A 301 4.79 34.65 -13.24
C ILE A 301 5.83 35.76 -13.37
N ILE A 302 6.49 35.89 -14.53
CA ILE A 302 7.39 37.01 -14.80
C ILE A 302 6.59 38.32 -14.75
N GLU A 303 5.41 38.39 -15.36
CA GLU A 303 4.52 39.56 -15.32
C GLU A 303 4.00 39.84 -13.90
N ASN A 304 3.69 38.82 -13.10
CA ASN A 304 3.31 38.99 -11.70
C ASN A 304 4.48 39.48 -10.82
N ILE A 305 5.71 39.00 -11.07
CA ILE A 305 6.94 39.51 -10.43
C ILE A 305 7.23 40.94 -10.89
N GLU A 306 7.00 41.26 -12.17
CA GLU A 306 7.13 42.60 -12.74
C GLU A 306 6.07 43.58 -12.22
N ASN A 307 4.85 43.12 -11.97
CA ASN A 307 3.78 43.90 -11.34
C ASN A 307 4.05 44.10 -9.84
N ALA A 308 4.64 43.10 -9.18
CA ALA A 308 5.14 43.20 -7.80
C ALA A 308 6.42 44.03 -7.67
N LYS A 309 7.13 44.32 -8.78
CA LYS A 309 8.39 45.09 -8.85
C LYS A 309 8.27 46.47 -8.19
N ASN A 310 7.11 47.11 -8.29
CA ASN A 310 6.83 48.39 -7.63
C ASN A 310 6.75 48.29 -6.09
N TYR A 311 6.42 47.10 -5.56
CA TYR A 311 6.37 46.79 -4.11
C TYR A 311 7.65 46.13 -3.59
N LEU A 312 8.48 45.60 -4.50
CA LEU A 312 9.73 44.86 -4.21
C LEU A 312 11.00 45.71 -4.38
N ASN A 313 10.87 47.00 -4.75
CA ASN A 313 11.99 47.92 -4.97
C ASN A 313 12.96 48.06 -3.77
N ASP A 314 12.53 47.69 -2.56
CA ASP A 314 13.34 47.80 -1.34
C ASP A 314 14.18 46.53 -1.02
N PHE A 315 14.05 45.44 -1.80
CA PHE A 315 14.72 44.16 -1.49
C PHE A 315 15.85 43.82 -2.47
N LYS A 316 17.07 44.18 -2.06
CA LYS A 316 18.31 44.07 -2.85
C LYS A 316 18.68 42.63 -3.26
N GLU A 317 18.35 41.65 -2.44
CA GLU A 317 18.67 40.22 -2.67
C GLU A 317 17.77 39.59 -3.74
N ILE A 318 16.50 39.99 -3.84
CA ILE A 318 15.58 39.53 -4.89
C ILE A 318 16.01 40.08 -6.26
N GLN A 319 16.56 41.30 -6.31
CA GLN A 319 17.14 41.86 -7.53
C GLN A 319 18.37 41.08 -8.01
N GLU A 320 19.19 40.56 -7.09
CA GLU A 320 20.33 39.69 -7.43
C GLU A 320 19.85 38.32 -7.94
N ILE A 321 18.83 37.73 -7.34
CA ILE A 321 18.25 36.44 -7.80
C ILE A 321 17.66 36.56 -9.21
N ILE A 322 16.90 37.62 -9.51
CA ILE A 322 16.34 37.85 -10.85
C ILE A 322 17.48 38.03 -11.87
N LYS A 323 18.48 38.83 -11.52
CA LYS A 323 19.65 39.07 -12.37
C LYS A 323 20.47 37.81 -12.61
N ASP A 324 20.64 36.97 -11.59
CA ASP A 324 21.43 35.75 -11.66
C ASP A 324 20.74 34.65 -12.48
N ASN A 325 19.42 34.67 -12.61
CA ASN A 325 18.68 33.68 -13.38
C ASN A 325 18.37 34.13 -14.82
N THR A 326 18.53 35.42 -15.14
CA THR A 326 18.30 35.94 -16.49
C THR A 326 19.35 35.41 -17.48
N GLY A 327 18.93 34.59 -18.46
CA GLY A 327 19.77 34.13 -19.57
C GLY A 327 20.54 32.81 -19.37
N LYS A 328 20.26 32.06 -18.28
CA LYS A 328 20.83 30.71 -18.08
C LYS A 328 20.05 29.65 -18.88
N LYS A 329 20.74 28.68 -19.48
CA LYS A 329 20.13 27.59 -20.28
C LYS A 329 19.67 26.41 -19.42
N THR A 330 18.63 25.73 -19.87
CA THR A 330 18.00 24.55 -19.27
C THR A 330 19.00 23.41 -19.00
N ARG A 331 18.75 22.63 -17.95
CA ARG A 331 19.45 21.35 -17.70
C ARG A 331 18.49 20.18 -17.87
N TYR A 332 18.87 19.26 -18.75
CA TYR A 332 18.34 17.91 -19.02
C TYR A 332 16.88 17.63 -18.65
N GLY A 333 16.03 17.55 -19.68
CA GLY A 333 14.64 17.07 -19.60
C GLY A 333 13.57 18.16 -19.70
N THR A 334 13.97 19.43 -19.67
CA THR A 334 13.07 20.59 -19.84
C THR A 334 12.92 20.95 -21.32
N PRO A 335 11.71 21.20 -21.84
CA PRO A 335 11.48 21.69 -23.21
C PRO A 335 12.28 22.97 -23.55
N GLU A 336 12.58 23.20 -24.83
CA GLU A 336 13.44 24.31 -25.30
C GLU A 336 12.85 25.72 -25.04
N ASP A 337 11.56 25.79 -24.74
CA ASP A 337 10.80 27.04 -24.58
C ASP A 337 10.63 27.47 -23.10
N CYS A 338 11.29 26.76 -22.18
CA CYS A 338 11.14 26.93 -20.74
C CYS A 338 12.19 27.88 -20.12
N ILE A 339 11.74 28.87 -19.35
CA ILE A 339 12.63 29.65 -18.46
C ILE A 339 12.70 28.93 -17.10
N THR A 340 13.92 28.65 -16.63
CA THR A 340 14.16 28.02 -15.31
C THR A 340 14.86 29.00 -14.39
N GLY A 341 14.45 29.05 -13.12
CA GLY A 341 15.11 29.82 -12.06
C GLY A 341 15.14 29.04 -10.75
N ILE A 342 16.13 29.31 -9.91
CA ILE A 342 16.28 28.72 -8.57
C ILE A 342 15.86 29.76 -7.53
N LEU A 343 14.90 29.43 -6.66
CA LEU A 343 14.55 30.22 -5.48
C LEU A 343 15.18 29.59 -4.23
N GLU A 344 16.30 30.17 -3.80
CA GLU A 344 17.05 29.73 -2.61
C GLU A 344 16.81 30.67 -1.41
N ASN A 345 15.57 30.76 -0.89
CA ASN A 345 15.35 31.08 0.54
C ASN A 345 13.86 31.10 0.92
N SER A 346 13.48 30.28 1.89
CA SER A 346 12.09 30.15 2.33
C SER A 346 11.69 31.12 3.45
N GLU A 347 12.63 31.58 4.29
CA GLU A 347 12.31 32.50 5.40
C GLU A 347 11.79 33.87 4.90
N GLN A 348 12.36 34.41 3.82
CA GLN A 348 11.92 35.69 3.25
C GLN A 348 10.56 35.56 2.53
N LEU A 349 10.35 34.47 1.80
CA LEU A 349 9.07 34.16 1.14
C LEU A 349 7.95 33.96 2.17
N GLN A 350 8.27 33.29 3.27
CA GLN A 350 7.37 33.09 4.41
C GLN A 350 7.06 34.43 5.11
N SER A 351 8.03 35.34 5.26
CA SER A 351 7.79 36.68 5.81
C SER A 351 6.90 37.56 4.93
N ILE A 352 6.96 37.39 3.60
CA ILE A 352 6.10 38.09 2.63
C ILE A 352 4.65 37.58 2.74
N ILE A 353 4.47 36.26 2.79
CA ILE A 353 3.15 35.62 3.01
C ILE A 353 2.56 36.03 4.37
N GLU A 354 3.38 36.08 5.43
CA GLU A 354 2.95 36.51 6.77
C GLU A 354 2.61 38.01 6.86
N LYS A 355 3.24 38.87 6.05
CA LYS A 355 2.93 40.30 5.94
C LYS A 355 1.60 40.56 5.22
N ASP A 356 1.32 39.85 4.13
CA ASP A 356 0.03 39.94 3.43
C ASP A 356 -1.14 39.39 4.27
N TRP A 357 -0.90 38.39 5.11
CA TRP A 357 -1.90 37.90 6.08
C TRP A 357 -2.35 38.91 7.13
N LYS A 358 -1.63 40.03 7.33
CA LYS A 358 -2.08 41.12 8.21
C LYS A 358 -2.91 42.18 7.50
N LEU A 359 -2.98 42.17 6.16
CA LEU A 359 -3.69 43.19 5.37
C LEU A 359 -5.05 42.74 4.85
N SER A 360 -5.43 41.46 4.98
CA SER A 360 -6.77 40.96 4.62
C SER A 360 -7.79 41.11 5.75
N LEU A 361 -8.11 42.36 6.08
CA LEU A 361 -9.34 42.73 6.81
C LEU A 361 -9.87 44.05 6.22
N CYS A 362 -10.29 44.03 4.96
CA CYS A 362 -11.28 44.96 4.43
C CYS A 362 -12.09 44.20 3.38
N PHE A 363 -13.37 43.97 3.69
CA PHE A 363 -14.37 43.45 2.77
C PHE A 363 -15.18 44.60 2.18
N PHE A 364 -15.69 44.37 0.96
CA PHE A 364 -16.74 45.05 0.18
C PHE A 364 -16.33 46.36 -0.53
N ASP A 365 -16.74 46.58 -1.78
CA ASP A 365 -17.88 46.02 -2.54
C ASP A 365 -17.54 45.23 -3.81
#